data_AF-A0A7W1MC77-F1
#
_entry.id   AF-A0A7W1MC77-F1
#
_cell.length_a   1.000
_cell.length_b   1.000
_cell.length_c   1.000
_cell.angle_alpha   90.00
_cell.angle_beta   90.00
_cell.angle_gamma   90.00
#
_symmetry.space_group_name_H-M   'P 1'
#
loop_
_entity.id
_entity.type
_entity.pdbx_description
1 polymer ?
#
loop_
_entity_poly.entity_id
_entity_poly.type
_entity_poly.pdbx_seq_one_letter_code
_entity_poly.pdbx_strand_id
1 'polypeptide(L)'
;MNICDLIKNRKSCRAYTDQPISLEIVRSLLETAKWAPSGVNQRPSKVAVLGRNSREKLASPVFDKLFSKSCNKSKRLSFYRRYINAFQSSCL
;
A
#
# COMPACT_ATOMS: atom_id res chain seq x y z
N MET A 1 15.73 7.81 -18.34
CA MET A 1 15.38 8.22 -16.96
C MET A 1 16.44 7.69 -16.02
N ASN A 2 16.99 8.52 -15.13
CA ASN A 2 18.01 8.09 -14.17
C ASN A 2 17.39 7.74 -12.80
N ILE A 3 18.22 7.29 -11.84
CA ILE A 3 17.73 6.90 -10.51
C ILE A 3 17.18 8.09 -9.70
N CYS A 4 17.77 9.28 -9.84
CA CYS A 4 17.30 10.47 -9.14
C CYS A 4 15.89 10.88 -9.61
N ASP A 5 15.62 10.76 -10.91
CA ASP A 5 14.30 11.03 -11.49
C ASP A 5 13.27 10.04 -10.96
N LEU A 6 13.61 8.74 -10.92
CA LEU A 6 12.76 7.68 -10.38
C LEU A 6 12.36 7.96 -8.92
N ILE A 7 13.33 8.32 -8.09
CA ILE A 7 13.11 8.58 -6.66
C ILE A 7 12.17 9.78 -6.46
N LYS A 8 12.36 10.88 -7.22
CA LYS A 8 11.53 12.09 -7.14
C LYS A 8 10.11 11.87 -7.68
N ASN A 9 9.98 11.00 -8.69
CA ASN A 9 8.70 10.73 -9.34
C ASN A 9 7.84 9.70 -8.60
N ARG A 10 8.42 8.84 -7.75
CA ARG A 10 7.66 7.89 -6.93
C ARG A 10 6.65 8.62 -6.03
N LYS A 11 5.35 8.32 -6.20
CA LYS A 11 4.26 8.86 -5.36
C LYS A 11 3.72 7.80 -4.39
N SER A 12 3.13 8.27 -3.30
CA SER A 12 2.35 7.42 -2.39
C SER A 12 0.91 7.33 -2.87
N CYS A 13 0.61 6.31 -3.68
CA CYS A 13 -0.72 6.07 -4.26
C CYS A 13 -1.72 5.59 -3.19
N ARG A 14 -2.95 6.12 -3.23
CA ARG A 14 -4.03 5.79 -2.26
C ARG A 14 -5.33 5.32 -2.91
N ALA A 15 -5.36 5.26 -4.23
CA ALA A 15 -6.40 4.63 -5.04
C ALA A 15 -5.70 3.83 -6.15
N TYR A 16 -6.22 2.65 -6.46
CA TYR A 16 -5.63 1.70 -7.41
C TYR A 16 -6.72 1.21 -8.36
N THR A 17 -6.34 0.91 -9.59
CA THR A 17 -7.21 0.29 -10.58
C THR A 17 -7.39 -1.20 -10.28
N ASP A 18 -8.44 -1.80 -10.84
CA ASP A 18 -8.70 -3.25 -10.76
C ASP A 18 -7.85 -4.11 -11.72
N GLN A 19 -6.92 -3.48 -12.45
CA GLN A 19 -6.01 -4.17 -13.36
C GLN A 19 -5.13 -5.16 -12.58
N PRO A 20 -5.15 -6.47 -12.93
CA PRO A 20 -4.30 -7.45 -12.30
C PRO A 20 -2.84 -7.27 -12.71
N ILE A 21 -1.93 -7.57 -11.79
CA ILE A 21 -0.48 -7.61 -12.04
C ILE A 21 -0.03 -9.07 -12.02
N SER A 22 0.84 -9.46 -12.95
CA SER A 22 1.37 -10.82 -12.99
C SER A 22 2.25 -11.13 -11.78
N LEU A 23 2.26 -12.39 -11.34
CA LEU A 23 3.11 -12.82 -10.22
C LEU A 23 4.61 -12.68 -10.54
N GLU A 24 4.98 -12.77 -11.81
CA GLU A 24 6.36 -12.60 -12.26
C GLU A 24 6.89 -11.20 -12.00
N ILE A 25 6.07 -10.17 -12.27
CA ILE A 25 6.42 -8.78 -11.98
C ILE A 25 6.63 -8.61 -10.47
N VAL A 26 5.72 -9.14 -9.65
CA VAL A 26 5.84 -9.03 -8.19
C VAL A 26 7.09 -9.74 -7.69
N ARG A 27 7.40 -10.94 -8.21
CA ARG A 27 8.62 -11.67 -7.87
C ARG A 27 9.87 -10.88 -8.24
N SER A 28 9.95 -10.37 -9.46
CA SER A 28 11.09 -9.57 -9.94
C SER A 28 11.34 -8.34 -9.06
N LEU A 29 10.27 -7.65 -8.63
CA LEU A 29 10.37 -6.52 -7.70
C LEU A 29 10.95 -6.93 -6.34
N LEU A 30 10.48 -8.03 -5.77
CA LEU A 30 10.97 -8.53 -4.48
C LEU A 30 12.42 -9.04 -4.57
N GLU A 31 12.77 -9.70 -5.67
CA GLU A 31 14.14 -10.14 -5.96
C GLU A 31 15.11 -8.96 -6.05
N THR A 32 14.65 -7.81 -6.53
CA THR A 32 15.44 -6.57 -6.53
C THR A 32 15.50 -5.96 -5.13
N ALA A 33 14.37 -5.89 -4.43
CA ALA A 33 14.28 -5.28 -3.10
C ALA A 33 15.13 -6.00 -2.03
N LYS A 34 15.37 -7.31 -2.17
CA LYS A 34 16.18 -8.09 -1.22
C LYS A 34 17.64 -7.61 -1.08
N TRP A 35 18.13 -6.86 -2.08
CA TRP A 35 19.49 -6.31 -2.09
C TRP A 35 19.62 -5.03 -1.26
N ALA A 36 18.56 -4.55 -0.62
CA ALA A 36 18.64 -3.44 0.32
C ALA A 36 19.64 -3.78 1.46
N PRO A 37 20.54 -2.85 1.82
CA PRO A 37 21.46 -3.07 2.92
C PRO A 37 20.69 -3.22 4.23
N SER A 38 21.21 -4.06 5.13
CA SER A 38 20.65 -4.22 6.48
C SER A 38 21.79 -4.24 7.50
N GLY A 39 21.51 -3.74 8.70
CA GLY A 39 22.47 -3.79 9.82
C GLY A 39 22.95 -5.22 10.02
N VAL A 40 24.28 -5.40 10.09
CA VAL A 40 24.96 -6.70 10.20
C VAL A 40 24.47 -7.78 9.21
N ASN A 41 23.93 -7.37 8.05
CA ASN A 41 23.32 -8.25 7.04
C ASN A 41 22.24 -9.21 7.61
N GLN A 42 21.51 -8.78 8.65
CA GLN A 42 20.45 -9.57 9.28
C GLN A 42 19.27 -9.90 8.36
N ARG A 43 19.06 -9.09 7.31
CA ARG A 43 17.93 -9.23 6.35
C ARG A 43 16.59 -9.53 7.04
N PRO A 44 16.14 -8.69 7.99
CA PRO A 44 14.99 -8.98 8.82
C PRO A 44 13.63 -8.98 8.07
N SER A 45 13.60 -8.51 6.82
CA SER A 45 12.38 -8.31 6.05
C SER A 45 11.69 -9.64 5.69
N LYS A 46 10.61 -9.96 6.40
CA LYS A 46 9.65 -11.00 6.00
C LYS A 46 8.50 -10.32 5.26
N VAL A 47 8.30 -10.68 3.99
CA VAL A 47 7.25 -10.10 3.14
C VAL A 47 6.24 -11.19 2.78
N ALA A 48 4.96 -10.89 3.01
CA ALA A 48 3.85 -11.72 2.54
C ALA A 48 3.10 -10.96 1.45
N VAL A 49 2.86 -11.62 0.31
CA VAL A 49 2.07 -11.06 -0.80
C VAL A 49 0.67 -11.66 -0.76
N LEU A 50 -0.34 -10.79 -0.75
CA LEU A 50 -1.74 -11.19 -0.76
C LEU A 50 -2.39 -10.81 -2.09
N GLY A 51 -2.99 -11.80 -2.75
CA GLY A 51 -3.86 -11.58 -3.91
C GLY A 51 -5.26 -11.12 -3.49
N ARG A 52 -6.13 -10.86 -4.48
CA ARG A 52 -7.48 -10.30 -4.26
C ARG A 52 -8.32 -11.11 -3.26
N ASN A 53 -8.39 -12.42 -3.47
CA ASN A 53 -9.21 -13.32 -2.65
C ASN A 53 -8.67 -13.47 -1.22
N SER A 54 -7.36 -13.48 -1.01
CA SER A 54 -6.77 -13.57 0.33
C SER A 54 -6.77 -12.23 1.06
N ARG A 55 -6.67 -11.12 0.31
CA ARG A 55 -6.80 -9.77 0.85
C ARG A 55 -8.17 -9.57 1.49
N GLU A 56 -9.26 -9.96 0.84
CA GLU A 56 -10.62 -9.78 1.40
C GLU A 56 -10.82 -10.56 2.69
N LYS A 57 -10.33 -11.82 2.72
CA LYS A 57 -10.39 -12.68 3.92
C LYS A 57 -9.58 -12.15 5.10
N LEU A 58 -8.48 -11.44 4.86
CA LEU A 58 -7.61 -10.91 5.92
C LEU A 58 -7.92 -9.46 6.28
N ALA A 59 -8.19 -8.62 5.29
CA ALA A 59 -8.41 -7.19 5.49
C ALA A 59 -9.69 -6.93 6.29
N SER A 60 -10.76 -7.69 6.05
CA SER A 60 -12.03 -7.51 6.78
C SER A 60 -11.87 -7.76 8.29
N PRO A 61 -11.38 -8.92 8.76
CA PRO A 61 -11.19 -9.16 10.20
C PRO A 61 -10.15 -8.25 10.86
N VAL A 62 -9.06 -7.91 10.15
CA VAL A 62 -8.02 -7.02 10.68
C VAL A 62 -8.54 -5.60 10.81
N PHE A 63 -9.30 -5.11 9.81
CA PHE A 63 -9.94 -3.80 9.86
C PHE A 63 -10.95 -3.74 11.00
N ASP A 64 -11.81 -4.75 11.14
CA ASP A 64 -12.80 -4.82 12.21
C ASP A 64 -12.14 -4.87 13.60
N LYS A 65 -11.06 -5.64 13.76
CA LYS A 65 -10.35 -5.74 15.05
C LYS A 65 -9.58 -4.46 15.40
N LEU A 66 -8.94 -3.82 14.42
CA LEU A 66 -8.19 -2.57 14.64
C LEU A 66 -9.11 -1.34 14.82
N PHE A 67 -10.31 -1.37 14.25
CA PHE A 67 -11.19 -0.19 14.21
C PHE A 67 -12.51 -0.34 14.98
N SER A 68 -12.79 -1.49 15.60
CA SER A 68 -13.93 -1.70 16.51
C SER A 68 -13.82 -0.95 17.84
N LYS A 69 -12.60 -0.58 18.28
CA LYS A 69 -12.39 0.04 19.61
C LYS A 69 -12.28 1.58 19.64
N SER A 70 -12.28 2.31 18.51
CA SER A 70 -12.00 3.76 18.58
C SER A 70 -12.62 4.66 17.51
N CYS A 71 -13.74 4.30 16.89
CA CYS A 71 -14.32 5.16 15.86
C CYS A 71 -15.85 5.23 15.91
N ASN A 72 -16.37 6.37 16.39
CA ASN A 72 -17.68 6.86 16.00
C ASN A 72 -17.73 6.94 14.45
N LYS A 73 -18.41 5.99 13.79
CA LYS A 73 -18.45 5.80 12.32
C LYS A 73 -18.63 7.12 11.53
N SER A 74 -19.38 8.07 12.09
CA SER A 74 -19.67 9.39 11.49
C SER A 74 -18.45 10.30 11.31
N LYS A 75 -17.50 10.34 12.26
CA LYS A 75 -16.36 11.30 12.22
C LYS A 75 -15.21 10.87 11.30
N ARG A 76 -15.17 9.61 10.86
CA ARG A 76 -14.02 9.03 10.13
C ARG A 76 -14.28 8.87 8.63
N LEU A 77 -15.53 8.59 8.26
CA LEU A 77 -15.97 8.71 6.87
C LEU A 77 -15.79 10.16 6.38
N SER A 78 -16.06 11.16 7.21
CA SER A 78 -15.79 12.56 6.86
C SER A 78 -14.30 12.88 6.71
N PHE A 79 -13.40 12.28 7.50
CA PHE A 79 -11.96 12.49 7.38
C PHE A 79 -11.38 11.90 6.09
N TYR A 80 -11.72 10.64 5.76
CA TYR A 80 -11.30 10.02 4.50
C TYR A 80 -11.97 10.67 3.29
N ARG A 81 -13.25 11.04 3.38
CA ARG A 81 -13.98 11.74 2.29
C ARG A 81 -13.46 13.15 2.06
N ARG A 82 -13.03 13.87 3.12
CA ARG A 82 -12.34 15.16 3.00
C ARG A 82 -10.97 15.03 2.33
N TYR A 83 -10.21 13.98 2.67
CA TYR A 83 -8.92 13.69 2.01
C TYR A 83 -9.09 13.29 0.54
N ILE A 84 -10.09 12.47 0.21
CA ILE A 84 -10.38 12.05 -1.16
C ILE A 84 -10.86 13.24 -2.00
N ASN A 85 -11.78 14.05 -1.48
CA ASN A 85 -12.30 15.22 -2.19
C ASN A 85 -11.23 16.30 -2.39
N ALA A 86 -10.36 16.53 -1.39
CA ALA A 86 -9.24 17.48 -1.51
C ALA A 86 -8.19 17.03 -2.54
N PHE A 87 -8.00 15.72 -2.70
CA PHE A 87 -7.08 15.17 -3.70
C PHE A 87 -7.67 15.27 -5.12
N GLN A 88 -8.96 14.98 -5.30
CA GLN A 88 -9.64 15.10 -6.59
C GLN A 88 -9.73 16.54 -7.11
N SER A 89 -9.77 17.53 -6.23
CA SER A 89 -9.80 18.96 -6.61
C SER A 89 -8.41 19.56 -6.88
N SER A 90 -7.33 18.84 -6.56
CA SER A 90 -5.95 19.26 -6.82
C SER A 90 -5.32 18.60 -8.07
N CYS A 91 -6.04 17.68 -8.70
CA CYS A 91 -5.60 16.93 -9.89
C CYS A 91 -6.40 17.30 -11.17
N LEU A 92 -7.17 18.40 -11.13
CA LEU A 92 -7.71 19.12 -12.29
C LEU A 92 -7.11 20.53 -12.29
#